data_AF-A0A2G6NQR1-F1
#
_entry.id   AF-A0A2G6NQR1-F1
#
_cell.length_a   1.000
_cell.length_b   1.000
_cell.length_c   1.000
_cell.angle_alpha   90.00
_cell.angle_beta   90.00
_cell.angle_gamma   90.00
#
_symmetry.space_group_name_H-M   'P 1'
#
loop_
_entity.id
_entity.type
_entity.pdbx_description
1 polymer ?
#
loop_
_entity_poly.entity_id
_entity_poly.type
_entity_poly.pdbx_seq_one_letter_code
_entity_poly.pdbx_strand_id
1 'polypeptide(L)' 'MLIVCTKPTQKSLWINNNRERIEVDARGHETLSDYDQWGNRLKSVYADGTVETWQYRAGTNRVTQHTAANGVITTYA' A
#
# COMPACT_ATOMS: atom_id res chain seq x y z
N MET A 1 3.83 6.70 18.63
CA MET A 1 2.46 6.55 19.18
C MET A 1 1.62 5.86 18.12
N LEU A 2 1.18 4.62 18.38
CA LEU A 2 0.43 3.80 17.44
C LEU A 2 -1.06 4.19 17.53
N ILE A 3 -1.59 4.91 16.54
CA ILE A 3 -3.01 5.27 16.52
C ILE A 3 -3.76 4.15 15.81
N VAL A 4 -4.44 3.31 16.59
CA VAL A 4 -5.27 2.21 16.09
C VAL A 4 -6.68 2.75 15.90
N CYS A 5 -7.07 3.06 14.66
CA CYS A 5 -8.47 3.34 14.35
C CYS A 5 -9.13 2.02 13.92
N THR A 6 -9.90 1.42 14.83
CA THR A 6 -10.65 0.18 14.57
C THR A 6 -12.09 0.50 14.20
N LYS A 7 -12.42 0.34 12.91
CA LYS A 7 -13.77 -0.12 12.54
C LYS A 7 -13.82 -1.63 12.85
N PRO A 8 -14.98 -2.22 13.21
CA PRO A 8 -15.07 -3.56 13.79
C PRO A 8 -14.56 -4.72 12.91
N THR A 9 -14.15 -4.46 11.67
CA THR A 9 -13.72 -5.45 10.68
C THR A 9 -12.38 -5.13 10.00
N GLN A 10 -11.67 -4.07 10.42
CA GLN A 10 -10.42 -3.64 9.77
C GLN A 10 -9.51 -2.93 10.79
N LYS A 11 -8.38 -3.56 11.14
CA LYS A 11 -7.36 -2.95 12.02
C LYS A 11 -6.35 -2.23 11.15
N SER A 12 -6.22 -0.91 11.33
CA SER A 12 -5.19 -0.11 10.65
C SER A 12 -4.06 0.25 11.61
N LEU A 13 -2.82 -0.14 11.28
CA LEU A 13 -1.62 0.23 12.05
C LEU A 13 -0.73 1.14 11.21
N TRP A 14 -0.33 2.27 11.78
CA TRP A 14 0.65 3.17 11.15
C TRP A 14 2.04 2.79 11.67
N ILE A 15 2.87 2.23 10.81
CA ILE A 15 4.26 1.93 11.15
C ILE A 15 5.11 3.02 10.51
N ASN A 16 5.88 3.73 11.32
CA ASN A 16 6.87 4.72 10.89
C ASN A 16 6.34 5.93 10.08
N ASN A 17 6.26 7.09 10.73
CA ASN A 17 6.10 8.39 10.05
C ASN A 17 4.93 8.53 9.06
N ASN A 18 3.76 7.98 9.38
CA ASN A 18 2.50 8.20 8.65
C ASN A 18 2.45 7.69 7.20
N ARG A 19 3.43 6.89 6.75
CA ARG A 19 3.54 6.47 5.34
C ARG A 19 3.28 4.99 5.09
N GLU A 20 3.32 4.14 6.11
CA GLU A 20 3.05 2.71 5.98
C GLU A 20 1.79 2.36 6.80
N ARG A 21 0.85 1.67 6.16
CA ARG A 21 -0.41 1.21 6.75
C ARG A 21 -0.50 -0.31 6.66
N ILE A 22 -0.66 -0.98 7.79
CA ILE A 22 -1.11 -2.37 7.84
C ILE A 22 -2.64 -2.37 7.85
N GLU A 23 -3.26 -3.16 7.00
CA GLU A 23 -4.67 -3.49 7.04
C GLU A 23 -4.84 -4.97 7.36
N VAL A 24 -5.54 -5.30 8.44
CA VAL A 24 -5.91 -6.70 8.74
C VAL A 24 -7.38 -6.91 8.42
N ASP A 25 -7.68 -7.84 7.51
CA ASP A 25 -9.05 -8.20 7.17
C ASP A 25 -9.73 -9.02 8.29
N ALA A 26 -11.04 -9.24 8.19
CA ALA A 26 -11.80 -10.02 9.17
C ALA A 26 -11.39 -11.51 9.25
N ARG A 27 -10.59 -12.00 8.30
CA ARG A 27 -10.03 -13.36 8.27
C ARG A 27 -8.61 -13.42 8.85
N GLY A 28 -8.04 -12.28 9.25
CA GLY A 28 -6.68 -12.19 9.78
C GLY A 28 -5.60 -12.04 8.72
N HIS A 29 -5.96 -11.79 7.45
CA HIS A 29 -4.96 -11.51 6.41
C HIS A 29 -4.47 -10.08 6.53
N GLU A 30 -3.15 -9.94 6.62
CA GLU A 30 -2.47 -8.66 6.73
C GLU A 30 -2.05 -8.15 5.34
N THR A 31 -2.38 -6.91 5.02
CA THR A 31 -1.92 -6.21 3.83
C THR A 31 -1.16 -4.97 4.25
N LEU A 32 0.13 -4.90 3.92
CA LEU A 32 0.96 -3.72 4.12
C LEU A 32 0.78 -2.81 2.90
N SER A 33 0.63 -1.52 3.09
CA SER A 33 0.58 -0.56 2.00
C SER A 33 1.40 0.69 2.34
N ASP A 34 2.31 1.04 1.45
CA ASP A 34 3.17 2.21 1.57
C ASP A 34 2.63 3.33 0.68
N TYR A 35 2.68 4.55 1.20
CA TYR A 35 2.14 5.74 0.56
C TYR A 35 3.18 6.86 0.49
N ASP A 36 3.09 7.66 -0.57
CA ASP A 36 3.84 8.91 -0.68
C ASP A 36 3.19 10.03 0.16
N GLN A 37 3.85 11.19 0.21
CA GLN A 37 3.36 12.36 0.93
C GLN A 37 2.02 12.94 0.41
N TRP A 38 1.62 12.54 -0.81
CA TRP A 38 0.38 12.95 -1.45
C TRP A 38 -0.73 11.89 -1.31
N GLY A 39 -0.46 10.78 -0.62
CA GLY A 39 -1.41 9.68 -0.44
C GLY A 39 -1.51 8.73 -1.62
N ASN A 40 -0.56 8.75 -2.56
CA ASN A 40 -0.49 7.76 -3.63
C ASN A 40 0.21 6.49 -3.12
N ARG A 41 -0.29 5.33 -3.52
CA ARG A 41 0.18 4.02 -3.04
C ARG A 41 1.44 3.61 -3.77
N LEU A 42 2.60 3.61 -3.12
CA LEU A 42 3.87 3.20 -3.72
C LEU A 42 4.05 1.68 -3.76
N LYS A 43 3.56 0.99 -2.74
CA LYS A 43 3.74 -0.45 -2.59
C LYS A 43 2.60 -1.07 -1.82
N SER A 44 2.25 -2.31 -2.17
CA SER A 44 1.38 -3.16 -1.38
C SER A 44 1.99 -4.55 -1.24
N VAL A 45 2.00 -5.08 -0.02
CA VAL A 45 2.40 -6.45 0.29
C VAL A 45 1.18 -7.15 0.87
N TYR A 46 0.74 -8.22 0.24
CA TYR A 46 -0.42 -8.98 0.67
C TYR A 46 -0.02 -10.16 1.57
N ALA A 47 -1.00 -10.74 2.27
CA ALA A 47 -0.78 -11.83 3.23
C ALA A 47 -0.25 -13.12 2.60
N ASP A 48 -0.48 -13.32 1.31
CA ASP A 48 0.05 -14.44 0.52
C ASP A 48 1.52 -14.24 0.12
N GLY A 49 2.13 -13.12 0.52
CA GLY A 49 3.50 -12.74 0.17
C GLY A 49 3.62 -12.05 -1.19
N THR A 50 2.52 -11.84 -1.91
CA THR A 50 2.55 -11.11 -3.18
C THR A 50 2.84 -9.63 -2.94
N VAL A 51 3.58 -9.03 -3.87
CA VAL A 51 4.02 -7.64 -3.79
C VAL A 51 3.65 -6.92 -5.07
N GLU A 52 2.95 -5.80 -4.94
CA GLU A 52 2.66 -4.88 -6.02
C GLU A 52 3.33 -3.54 -5.75
N THR A 53 3.84 -2.88 -6.79
CA THR A 53 4.46 -1.56 -6.66
C THR A 53 3.97 -0.62 -7.75
N TRP A 54 3.80 0.65 -7.40
CA TRP A 54 3.43 1.70 -8.33
C TRP A 54 4.43 2.84 -8.24
N GLN A 55 4.75 3.39 -9.40
CA GLN A 55 5.53 4.61 -9.53
C GLN A 55 4.63 5.67 -10.14
N TYR A 56 4.76 6.88 -9.61
CA TYR A 56 4.00 8.03 -10.06
C TYR A 56 4.92 9.10 -10.62
N ARG A 57 4.41 9.85 -11.58
CA ARG A 57 5.09 11.04 -12.08
C ARG A 57 5.12 12.10 -10.97
N ALA A 58 6.32 12.59 -10.67
CA ALA A 58 6.56 13.56 -9.60
C ALA A 58 5.58 14.74 -9.65
N GLY A 59 4.98 15.06 -8.50
CA GLY A 59 4.01 16.16 -8.37
C GLY A 59 2.64 15.87 -9.00
N THR A 60 2.35 14.62 -9.38
CA THR A 60 1.05 14.23 -9.95
C THR A 60 0.61 12.87 -9.39
N ASN A 61 -0.67 12.54 -9.53
CA ASN A 61 -1.22 11.23 -9.19
C ASN A 61 -1.26 10.28 -10.41
N ARG A 62 -0.43 10.54 -11.42
CA ARG A 62 -0.37 9.71 -12.64
C ARG A 62 0.63 8.59 -12.47
N VAL A 63 0.16 7.34 -12.59
CA VAL A 63 1.01 6.16 -12.59
C VAL A 63 1.88 6.16 -13.86
N THR A 64 3.18 6.05 -13.70
CA THR A 64 4.16 5.88 -14.79
C THR A 64 4.56 4.43 -14.96
N GLN A 65 4.58 3.67 -13.86
CA GLN A 65 4.90 2.26 -13.88
C GLN A 65 4.08 1.53 -12.81
N HIS A 66 3.60 0.35 -13.15
CA HIS A 66 2.96 -0.57 -12.23
C HIS A 66 3.61 -1.95 -12.38
N THR A 67 4.11 -2.50 -11.28
CA THR A 67 4.58 -3.88 -11.20
C THR A 67 3.53 -4.69 -10.46
N ALA A 68 2.88 -5.60 -11.18
CA ALA A 68 1.88 -6.49 -10.63
C ALA A 68 2.52 -7.63 -9.81
N ALA A 69 1.69 -8.33 -9.02
CA ALA A 69 2.12 -9.42 -8.14
C ALA A 69 2.86 -10.56 -8.86
N ASN A 70 2.57 -10.77 -10.14
CA ASN A 70 3.21 -11.78 -10.99
C ASN A 70 4.53 -11.31 -11.61
N GLY A 71 5.03 -10.12 -11.24
CA GLY A 71 6.25 -9.52 -11.78
C GLY A 71 6.08 -8.84 -13.13
N VAL A 72 4.87 -8.77 -13.69
CA VAL A 72 4.60 -8.06 -14.94
C VAL A 72 4.69 -6.55 -14.69
N ILE A 73 5.55 -5.88 -15.44
CA ILE A 73 5.74 -4.44 -15.39
C ILE A 73 4.95 -3.80 -16.53
N THR A 74 4.01 -2.94 -16.19
CA THR A 74 3.26 -2.09 -17.12
C THR A 74 3.77 -0.66 -17.00
N THR A 75 4.26 -0.08 -18.10
CA THR A 75 4.68 1.32 -18.15
C THR A 75 3.66 2.13 -18.95
N TYR A 76 3.32 3.31 -18.42
CA TYR A 76 2.41 4.26 -19.04
C TYR A 76 3.23 5.46 -19.54
N ALA A 77 3.05 5.84 -20.82
CA ALA A 77 3.72 6.96 -21.47
C ALA A 77 2.92 8.27 -21.32
#